data_AF-A0A4S1ZEJ4-F1
#
_entry.id   AF-A0A4S1ZEJ4-F1
#
_cell.length_a   1.000
_cell.length_b   1.000
_cell.length_c   1.000
_cell.angle_alpha   90.00
_cell.angle_beta   90.00
_cell.angle_gamma   90.00
#
_symmetry.space_group_name_H-M   'P 1'
#
loop_
_entity.id
_entity.type
_entity.pdbx_description
1 polymer ?
#
loop_
_entity_poly.entity_id
_entity_poly.type
_entity_poly.pdbx_seq_one_letter_code
_entity_poly.pdbx_strand_id
1 'polypeptide(L)'
;MKHRLVFLLVTFFLLASESYAQLKVSTPCYKKDGDLSATTEAQNRPSKNAYGQNLPFALVRVGLAEENVKFEGKGVIESEFRDNEYWVRLLSTAKEMTIKSPLHEPLIYRFPVQLEDNATYIMSINKVLGKLEISSNLGSKAKVYIDGRLVSEVTPFVFEGEKGEHELLVKADGYADEKRAVKIPANGTVKITVNLNVEGSLKVGNVSYGEIAVQNVSFSMGDNSFYYGRPVHAVQLRPFNIGKAMVSASLWKSVMGEIDENMIGANGQVVNVTYSQCLDFITLLNEKTGKSYRLPTEAEWEYCAKNAGKLGMEDMTKCREWCSDWFGHYAQSGPSPQGPATGFLRVVRGADGPGSYFTVSSATWRGQMNPELSAKDVSFRLASDN
;
A
#
# COMPACT_ATOMS: atom_id res chain seq x y z
N MET A 1 -20.40 41.85 13.28
CA MET A 1 -20.07 41.51 11.87
C MET A 1 -20.24 40.01 11.69
N LYS A 2 -21.01 39.60 10.69
CA LYS A 2 -21.30 38.21 10.32
C LYS A 2 -20.09 37.64 9.57
N HIS A 3 -19.50 36.56 10.04
CA HIS A 3 -18.69 35.69 9.18
C HIS A 3 -19.26 34.27 9.23
N ARG A 4 -20.01 33.94 8.17
CA ARG A 4 -20.42 32.58 7.84
C ARG A 4 -19.18 31.84 7.35
N LEU A 5 -18.71 30.86 8.11
CA LEU A 5 -17.69 29.92 7.65
C LEU A 5 -18.41 28.86 6.79
N VAL A 6 -18.26 28.97 5.48
CA VAL A 6 -18.74 27.96 4.53
C VAL A 6 -17.76 26.80 4.58
N PHE A 7 -18.19 25.65 5.13
CA PHE A 7 -17.47 24.39 4.96
C PHE A 7 -17.58 23.96 3.50
N LEU A 8 -16.51 24.16 2.73
CA LEU A 8 -16.38 23.58 1.41
C LEU A 8 -16.05 22.09 1.59
N LEU A 9 -17.07 21.24 1.60
CA LEU A 9 -16.92 19.79 1.61
C LEU A 9 -16.35 19.37 0.24
N VAL A 10 -15.02 19.31 0.12
CA VAL A 10 -14.36 18.74 -1.07
C VAL A 10 -14.49 17.23 -0.96
N THR A 11 -15.58 16.68 -1.48
CA THR A 11 -15.69 15.25 -1.77
C THR A 11 -14.67 14.92 -2.85
N PHE A 12 -13.54 14.35 -2.45
CA PHE A 12 -12.58 13.75 -3.36
C PHE A 12 -13.21 12.46 -3.91
N PHE A 13 -13.97 12.58 -5.00
CA PHE A 13 -14.30 11.43 -5.82
C PHE A 13 -12.97 10.94 -6.41
N LEU A 14 -12.43 9.84 -5.87
CA LEU A 14 -11.53 9.00 -6.65
C LEU A 14 -12.35 8.56 -7.87
N LEU A 15 -12.14 9.25 -8.99
CA LEU A 15 -12.45 8.70 -10.30
C LEU A 15 -11.54 7.48 -10.43
N ALA A 16 -12.05 6.30 -10.08
CA ALA A 16 -11.51 5.06 -10.58
C ALA A 16 -11.58 5.18 -12.10
N SER A 17 -10.45 5.46 -12.73
CA SER A 17 -10.31 5.25 -14.16
C SER A 17 -10.38 3.74 -14.33
N GLU A 18 -11.57 3.21 -14.57
CA GLU A 18 -11.74 1.83 -14.99
C GLU A 18 -11.08 1.70 -16.36
N SER A 19 -9.79 1.37 -16.38
CA SER A 19 -9.12 1.00 -17.63
C SER A 19 -9.36 -0.49 -17.84
N TYR A 20 -10.35 -0.81 -18.66
CA TYR A 20 -10.71 -2.18 -19.01
C TYR A 20 -9.61 -2.85 -19.86
N ALA A 21 -9.48 -4.17 -19.75
CA ALA A 21 -8.58 -4.95 -20.61
C ALA A 21 -8.96 -4.79 -22.09
N GLN A 22 -8.03 -4.97 -23.04
CA GLN A 22 -8.34 -4.83 -24.47
C GLN A 22 -8.34 -6.18 -25.20
N LEU A 23 -9.40 -6.41 -25.99
CA LEU A 23 -9.48 -7.51 -26.94
C LEU A 23 -8.74 -7.17 -28.24
N LYS A 24 -8.14 -8.19 -28.90
CA LYS A 24 -7.56 -8.04 -30.24
C LYS A 24 -7.99 -9.19 -31.14
N VAL A 25 -8.33 -8.87 -32.38
CA VAL A 25 -8.51 -9.87 -33.43
C VAL A 25 -7.16 -10.51 -33.74
N SER A 26 -7.04 -11.83 -33.48
CA SER A 26 -5.80 -12.57 -33.65
C SER A 26 -5.57 -13.04 -35.09
N THR A 27 -6.66 -13.36 -35.78
CA THR A 27 -6.68 -13.62 -37.23
C THR A 27 -7.72 -12.72 -37.88
N PRO A 28 -7.36 -11.97 -38.95
CA PRO A 28 -8.35 -11.19 -39.69
C PRO A 28 -9.54 -12.07 -40.09
N CYS A 29 -10.75 -11.53 -39.95
CA CYS A 29 -11.98 -12.23 -40.31
C CYS A 29 -11.89 -12.70 -41.76
N TYR A 30 -12.02 -14.02 -41.97
CA TYR A 30 -11.88 -14.64 -43.29
C TYR A 30 -13.09 -15.51 -43.60
N LYS A 31 -13.44 -15.60 -44.89
CA LYS A 31 -14.50 -16.48 -45.38
C LYS A 31 -14.01 -17.93 -45.28
N LYS A 32 -14.82 -18.82 -44.72
CA LYS A 32 -14.50 -20.24 -44.63
C LYS A 32 -15.18 -20.99 -45.76
N ASP A 33 -14.40 -21.32 -46.78
CA ASP A 33 -14.89 -22.04 -47.95
C ASP A 33 -15.45 -23.41 -47.58
N GLY A 34 -16.58 -23.76 -48.18
CA GLY A 34 -17.29 -25.02 -47.94
C GLY A 34 -18.08 -25.08 -46.62
N ASP A 35 -18.08 -24.03 -45.78
CA ASP A 35 -18.84 -24.02 -44.53
C ASP A 35 -20.30 -23.58 -44.78
N LEU A 36 -21.21 -24.56 -44.75
CA LEU A 36 -22.65 -24.39 -45.00
C LEU A 36 -23.42 -23.81 -43.81
N SER A 37 -22.78 -23.48 -42.70
CA SER A 37 -23.45 -23.02 -41.47
C SER A 37 -24.42 -21.86 -41.71
N ALA A 38 -24.00 -20.83 -42.45
CA ALA A 38 -24.87 -19.71 -42.81
C ALA A 38 -26.09 -20.13 -43.63
N THR A 39 -25.91 -21.06 -44.57
CA THR A 39 -26.99 -21.58 -45.42
C THR A 39 -27.99 -22.41 -44.59
N THR A 40 -27.49 -23.28 -43.73
CA THR A 40 -28.31 -24.11 -42.82
C THR A 40 -29.10 -23.24 -41.85
N GLU A 41 -28.48 -22.23 -41.24
CA GLU A 41 -29.16 -21.25 -40.39
C GLU A 41 -30.23 -20.47 -41.17
N ALA A 42 -29.98 -20.10 -42.42
CA ALA A 42 -30.94 -19.36 -43.23
C ALA A 42 -32.19 -20.19 -43.55
N GLN A 43 -32.02 -21.50 -43.72
CA GLN A 43 -33.12 -22.44 -43.94
C GLN A 43 -33.92 -22.71 -42.66
N ASN A 44 -33.23 -22.97 -41.55
CA ASN A 44 -33.87 -23.38 -40.30
C ASN A 44 -34.44 -22.21 -39.49
N ARG A 45 -33.83 -21.02 -39.59
CA ARG A 45 -34.17 -19.83 -38.81
C ARG A 45 -34.19 -18.58 -39.71
N PRO A 46 -35.12 -18.52 -40.68
CA PRO A 46 -35.17 -17.42 -41.65
C PRO A 46 -35.39 -16.08 -40.95
N SER A 47 -34.52 -15.10 -41.24
CA SER A 47 -34.75 -13.71 -40.87
C SER A 47 -35.64 -13.07 -41.93
N LYS A 48 -36.62 -12.24 -41.54
CA LYS A 48 -37.54 -11.58 -42.47
C LYS A 48 -37.45 -10.07 -42.38
N ASN A 49 -37.54 -9.37 -43.51
CA ASN A 49 -37.66 -7.92 -43.52
C ASN A 49 -39.10 -7.48 -43.13
N ALA A 50 -39.32 -6.16 -43.05
CA ALA A 50 -40.65 -5.59 -42.74
C ALA A 50 -41.76 -6.00 -43.74
N TYR A 51 -41.39 -6.56 -44.90
CA TYR A 51 -42.28 -7.04 -45.94
C TYR A 51 -42.45 -8.57 -45.94
N GLY A 52 -41.91 -9.26 -44.93
CA GLY A 52 -42.03 -10.72 -44.78
C GLY A 52 -41.11 -11.54 -45.70
N GLN A 53 -40.21 -10.91 -46.44
CA GLN A 53 -39.26 -11.58 -47.32
C GLN A 53 -38.04 -12.04 -46.55
N ASN A 54 -37.47 -13.19 -46.92
CA ASN A 54 -36.24 -13.68 -46.32
C ASN A 54 -35.10 -12.68 -46.55
N LEU A 55 -34.44 -12.30 -45.47
CA LEU A 55 -33.25 -11.46 -45.46
C LEU A 55 -32.03 -12.38 -45.52
N PRO A 56 -31.28 -12.38 -46.64
CA PRO A 56 -30.01 -13.08 -46.67
C PRO A 56 -29.01 -12.40 -45.73
N PHE A 57 -28.09 -13.20 -45.18
CA PHE A 57 -27.11 -12.74 -44.19
C PHE A 57 -25.80 -13.50 -44.34
N ALA A 58 -24.72 -12.87 -43.90
CA ALA A 58 -23.47 -13.53 -43.56
C ALA A 58 -23.51 -13.99 -42.11
N LEU A 59 -22.87 -15.11 -41.82
CA LEU A 59 -22.68 -15.60 -40.46
C LEU A 59 -21.21 -15.42 -40.07
N VAL A 60 -20.93 -14.66 -39.01
CA VAL A 60 -19.59 -14.53 -38.44
C VAL A 60 -19.52 -15.33 -37.15
N ARG A 61 -18.68 -16.36 -37.13
CA ARG A 61 -18.35 -17.13 -35.92
C ARG A 61 -17.16 -16.48 -35.24
N VAL A 62 -17.38 -15.98 -34.02
CA VAL A 62 -16.41 -15.24 -33.23
C VAL A 62 -15.93 -16.12 -32.07
N GLY A 63 -14.70 -16.59 -32.13
CA GLY A 63 -14.05 -17.29 -31.04
C GLY A 63 -13.71 -16.34 -29.90
N LEU A 64 -14.57 -16.30 -28.88
CA LEU A 64 -14.44 -15.53 -27.65
C LEU A 64 -15.18 -16.24 -26.52
N ALA A 65 -14.44 -16.84 -25.59
CA ALA A 65 -14.99 -17.60 -24.46
C ALA A 65 -15.31 -16.67 -23.27
N GLU A 66 -16.12 -15.65 -23.49
CA GLU A 66 -16.62 -14.73 -22.48
C GLU A 66 -18.14 -14.69 -22.53
N GLU A 67 -18.81 -14.77 -21.38
CA GLU A 67 -20.27 -14.66 -21.32
C GLU A 67 -20.73 -13.19 -21.39
N ASN A 68 -21.98 -12.97 -21.79
CA ASN A 68 -22.64 -11.66 -21.83
C ASN A 68 -21.99 -10.62 -22.77
N VAL A 69 -21.28 -11.06 -23.80
CA VAL A 69 -20.73 -10.18 -24.84
C VAL A 69 -21.84 -9.77 -25.80
N LYS A 70 -21.92 -8.48 -26.12
CA LYS A 70 -22.89 -7.90 -27.06
C LYS A 70 -22.23 -7.50 -28.37
N PHE A 71 -22.95 -7.71 -29.46
CA PHE A 71 -22.54 -7.31 -30.81
C PHE A 71 -23.48 -6.23 -31.32
N GLU A 72 -22.93 -5.07 -31.68
CA GLU A 72 -23.69 -3.90 -32.11
C GLU A 72 -23.11 -3.32 -33.40
N GLY A 73 -23.95 -2.65 -34.19
CA GLY A 73 -23.51 -2.00 -35.42
C GLY A 73 -24.58 -2.02 -36.51
N LYS A 74 -24.42 -1.16 -37.52
CA LYS A 74 -25.35 -1.12 -38.64
C LYS A 74 -25.25 -2.43 -39.44
N GLY A 75 -26.34 -3.20 -39.43
CA GLY A 75 -26.43 -4.48 -40.13
C GLY A 75 -26.16 -5.70 -39.26
N VAL A 76 -25.91 -5.54 -37.94
CA VAL A 76 -25.98 -6.66 -36.99
C VAL A 76 -27.46 -7.01 -36.80
N ILE A 77 -27.83 -8.28 -37.01
CA ILE A 77 -29.21 -8.77 -36.90
C ILE A 77 -29.42 -9.33 -35.49
N GLU A 78 -28.65 -10.34 -35.13
CA GLU A 78 -28.68 -11.02 -33.84
C GLU A 78 -27.34 -11.73 -33.56
N SER A 79 -27.13 -12.10 -32.31
CA SER A 79 -25.99 -12.91 -31.88
C SER A 79 -26.43 -13.98 -30.90
N GLU A 80 -25.85 -15.17 -31.01
CA GLU A 80 -26.08 -16.30 -30.10
C GLU A 80 -24.75 -16.82 -29.58
N PHE A 81 -24.66 -17.14 -28.29
CA PHE A 81 -23.50 -17.82 -27.72
C PHE A 81 -23.77 -19.32 -27.67
N ARG A 82 -22.94 -20.12 -28.36
CA ARG A 82 -23.04 -21.58 -28.36
C ARG A 82 -21.68 -22.21 -28.61
N ASP A 83 -21.43 -23.38 -28.01
CA ASP A 83 -20.19 -24.15 -28.18
C ASP A 83 -18.90 -23.32 -27.94
N ASN A 84 -18.90 -22.42 -26.95
CA ASN A 84 -17.81 -21.50 -26.61
C ASN A 84 -17.43 -20.47 -27.70
N GLU A 85 -18.34 -20.15 -28.62
CA GLU A 85 -18.18 -19.08 -29.60
C GLU A 85 -19.48 -18.30 -29.81
N TYR A 86 -19.37 -17.10 -30.38
CA TYR A 86 -20.53 -16.31 -30.77
C TYR A 86 -20.84 -16.48 -32.24
N TRP A 87 -22.10 -16.74 -32.55
CA TRP A 87 -22.65 -16.81 -33.89
C TRP A 87 -23.39 -15.51 -34.15
N VAL A 88 -22.79 -14.64 -34.96
CA VAL A 88 -23.32 -13.30 -35.23
C VAL A 88 -23.84 -13.23 -36.65
N ARG A 89 -25.14 -12.96 -36.81
CA ARG A 89 -25.78 -12.80 -38.11
C ARG A 89 -25.71 -11.34 -38.53
N LEU A 90 -25.16 -11.10 -39.72
CA LEU A 90 -24.90 -9.77 -40.26
C LEU A 90 -25.47 -9.65 -41.67
N LEU A 91 -26.03 -8.49 -42.03
CA LEU A 91 -26.33 -8.16 -43.42
C LEU A 91 -25.03 -8.07 -44.23
N SER A 92 -25.06 -8.46 -45.50
CA SER A 92 -23.92 -8.31 -46.44
C SER A 92 -23.44 -6.86 -46.59
N THR A 93 -24.29 -5.89 -46.24
CA THR A 93 -23.96 -4.45 -46.22
C THR A 93 -23.22 -3.99 -44.96
N ALA A 94 -23.05 -4.83 -43.94
CA ALA A 94 -22.36 -4.47 -42.71
C ALA A 94 -20.88 -4.18 -43.01
N LYS A 95 -20.41 -2.99 -42.61
CA LYS A 95 -19.01 -2.55 -42.81
C LYS A 95 -18.15 -2.65 -41.55
N GLU A 96 -18.79 -2.67 -40.39
CA GLU A 96 -18.15 -2.77 -39.10
C GLU A 96 -19.08 -3.43 -38.08
N MET A 97 -18.49 -3.91 -37.00
CA MET A 97 -19.17 -4.48 -35.86
C MET A 97 -18.44 -4.08 -34.58
N THR A 98 -19.18 -3.68 -33.55
CA THR A 98 -18.67 -3.37 -32.21
C THR A 98 -18.92 -4.56 -31.30
N ILE A 99 -17.89 -5.01 -30.61
CA ILE A 99 -17.92 -6.13 -29.67
C ILE A 99 -17.78 -5.53 -28.26
N LYS A 100 -18.83 -5.62 -27.45
CA LYS A 100 -18.86 -5.11 -26.08
C LYS A 100 -18.81 -6.27 -25.09
N SER A 101 -17.66 -6.47 -24.49
CA SER A 101 -17.49 -7.40 -23.37
C SER A 101 -17.72 -6.66 -22.05
N PRO A 102 -18.27 -7.31 -21.00
CA PRO A 102 -18.32 -6.75 -19.67
C PRO A 102 -16.93 -6.61 -19.02
N LEU A 103 -15.90 -7.29 -19.56
CA LEU A 103 -14.55 -7.33 -18.99
C LEU A 103 -13.54 -6.50 -19.80
N HIS A 104 -13.90 -6.08 -21.02
CA HIS A 104 -12.96 -5.45 -21.95
C HIS A 104 -13.53 -4.19 -22.61
N GLU A 105 -12.64 -3.29 -23.04
CA GLU A 105 -13.03 -2.14 -23.85
C GLU A 105 -13.74 -2.58 -25.15
N PRO A 106 -14.74 -1.81 -25.63
CA PRO A 106 -15.41 -2.11 -26.88
C PRO A 106 -14.43 -2.23 -28.05
N LEU A 107 -14.41 -3.39 -28.70
CA LEU A 107 -13.59 -3.62 -29.88
C LEU A 107 -14.40 -3.33 -31.14
N ILE A 108 -13.99 -2.29 -31.88
CA ILE A 108 -14.58 -1.97 -33.19
C ILE A 108 -13.79 -2.74 -34.26
N TYR A 109 -14.43 -3.71 -34.89
CA TYR A 109 -13.89 -4.43 -36.03
C TYR A 109 -14.44 -3.88 -37.35
N ARG A 110 -13.55 -3.47 -38.25
CA ARG A 110 -13.90 -3.04 -39.62
C ARG A 110 -13.62 -4.19 -40.57
N PHE A 111 -14.63 -4.65 -41.29
CA PHE A 111 -14.47 -5.77 -42.23
C PHE A 111 -13.61 -5.30 -43.42
N PRO A 112 -12.53 -6.05 -43.76
CA PRO A 112 -11.64 -5.65 -44.84
C PRO A 112 -12.26 -5.88 -46.24
N VAL A 113 -13.33 -6.68 -46.30
CA VAL A 113 -14.05 -7.03 -47.52
C VAL A 113 -15.56 -6.94 -47.28
N GLN A 114 -16.33 -6.79 -48.35
CA GLN A 114 -17.78 -6.90 -48.27
C GLN A 114 -18.17 -8.34 -47.93
N LEU A 115 -19.11 -8.49 -47.00
CA LEU A 115 -19.62 -9.81 -46.60
C LEU A 115 -20.55 -10.35 -47.68
N GLU A 116 -20.51 -11.67 -47.88
CA GLU A 116 -21.36 -12.37 -48.84
C GLU A 116 -22.58 -13.01 -48.18
N ASP A 117 -23.71 -12.96 -48.88
CA ASP A 117 -24.94 -13.63 -48.48
C ASP A 117 -24.74 -15.15 -48.41
N ASN A 118 -25.28 -15.77 -47.36
CA ASN A 118 -25.18 -17.22 -47.09
C ASN A 118 -23.74 -17.74 -46.94
N ALA A 119 -22.77 -16.87 -46.68
CA ALA A 119 -21.39 -17.24 -46.40
C ALA A 119 -21.08 -17.24 -44.90
N THR A 120 -20.24 -18.19 -44.48
CA THR A 120 -19.72 -18.28 -43.11
C THR A 120 -18.32 -17.69 -43.04
N TYR A 121 -18.08 -16.82 -42.06
CA TYR A 121 -16.80 -16.20 -41.77
C TYR A 121 -16.33 -16.61 -40.38
N ILE A 122 -15.02 -16.72 -40.20
CA ILE A 122 -14.39 -17.02 -38.90
C ILE A 122 -13.58 -15.82 -38.44
N MET A 123 -13.75 -15.46 -37.17
CA MET A 123 -12.98 -14.46 -36.45
C MET A 123 -12.49 -15.06 -35.14
N SER A 124 -11.21 -14.90 -34.82
CA SER A 124 -10.68 -15.28 -33.51
C SER A 124 -10.27 -14.03 -32.74
N ILE A 125 -10.65 -13.96 -31.46
CA ILE A 125 -10.29 -12.87 -30.56
C ILE A 125 -9.37 -13.43 -29.49
N ASN A 126 -8.19 -12.84 -29.35
CA ASN A 126 -7.27 -13.17 -28.27
C ASN A 126 -7.20 -12.02 -27.26
N LYS A 127 -6.93 -12.40 -26.02
CA LYS A 127 -6.47 -11.50 -24.98
C LYS A 127 -5.08 -11.00 -25.35
N VAL A 128 -4.84 -9.70 -25.23
CA VAL A 128 -3.49 -9.14 -25.39
C VAL A 128 -2.76 -9.36 -24.07
N LEU A 129 -1.68 -10.14 -24.09
CA LEU A 129 -0.92 -10.46 -22.88
C LEU A 129 0.33 -9.57 -22.73
N GLY A 130 0.85 -9.52 -21.52
CA GLY A 130 2.16 -8.97 -21.18
C GLY A 130 2.73 -9.66 -19.95
N LYS A 131 3.91 -9.21 -19.52
CA LYS A 131 4.63 -9.78 -18.38
C LYS A 131 4.88 -8.75 -17.29
N LEU A 132 4.78 -9.22 -16.06
CA LEU A 132 5.11 -8.48 -14.85
C LEU A 132 6.17 -9.28 -14.09
N GLU A 133 7.40 -8.77 -14.05
CA GLU A 133 8.47 -9.32 -13.20
C GLU A 133 8.38 -8.67 -11.82
N ILE A 134 8.01 -9.44 -10.80
CA ILE A 134 7.91 -8.99 -9.41
C ILE A 134 9.12 -9.48 -8.62
N SER A 135 9.76 -8.57 -7.89
CA SER A 135 10.81 -8.88 -6.91
C SER A 135 10.49 -8.17 -5.59
N SER A 136 11.08 -8.64 -4.49
CA SER A 136 10.98 -7.94 -3.19
C SER A 136 12.34 -7.77 -2.51
N ASN A 137 12.42 -6.84 -1.56
CA ASN A 137 13.56 -6.69 -0.66
C ASN A 137 13.79 -7.91 0.26
N LEU A 138 12.88 -8.89 0.27
CA LEU A 138 12.95 -10.09 1.12
C LEU A 138 13.37 -11.36 0.36
N GLY A 139 13.72 -11.25 -0.93
CA GLY A 139 14.09 -12.42 -1.74
C GLY A 139 12.91 -13.38 -1.89
N SER A 140 13.06 -14.65 -1.48
CA SER A 140 12.03 -15.71 -1.65
C SER A 140 10.98 -15.81 -0.56
N LYS A 141 10.86 -14.81 0.30
CA LYS A 141 10.00 -14.86 1.49
C LYS A 141 8.66 -14.12 1.35
N ALA A 142 8.28 -13.72 0.14
CA ALA A 142 7.06 -12.95 -0.08
C ALA A 142 6.13 -13.63 -1.08
N LYS A 143 4.83 -13.61 -0.77
CA LYS A 143 3.73 -14.12 -1.60
C LYS A 143 3.22 -13.01 -2.51
N VAL A 144 2.81 -13.36 -3.72
CA VAL A 144 2.31 -12.44 -4.74
C VAL A 144 0.87 -12.77 -5.09
N TYR A 145 0.02 -11.76 -5.05
CA TYR A 145 -1.38 -11.81 -5.46
C TYR A 145 -1.60 -10.81 -6.60
N ILE A 146 -2.33 -11.25 -7.63
CA ILE A 146 -2.80 -10.40 -8.73
C ILE A 146 -4.32 -10.49 -8.78
N ASP A 147 -4.99 -9.35 -8.77
CA ASP A 147 -6.46 -9.23 -8.81
C ASP A 147 -7.14 -10.10 -7.74
N GLY A 148 -6.59 -10.06 -6.52
CA GLY A 148 -7.06 -10.82 -5.36
C GLY A 148 -6.72 -12.32 -5.37
N ARG A 149 -6.10 -12.85 -6.42
CA ARG A 149 -5.73 -14.28 -6.52
C ARG A 149 -4.27 -14.49 -6.20
N LEU A 150 -3.95 -15.48 -5.37
CA LEU A 150 -2.57 -15.91 -5.12
C LEU A 150 -1.99 -16.50 -6.41
N VAL A 151 -0.93 -15.89 -6.93
CA VAL A 151 -0.24 -16.34 -8.16
C VAL A 151 1.15 -16.92 -7.87
N SER A 152 1.74 -16.60 -6.72
CA SER A 152 3.02 -17.18 -6.28
C SER A 152 3.16 -17.13 -4.76
N GLU A 153 3.76 -18.17 -4.17
CA GLU A 153 4.15 -18.21 -2.76
C GLU A 153 5.53 -17.54 -2.49
N VAL A 154 6.28 -17.21 -3.55
CA VAL A 154 7.64 -16.67 -3.45
C VAL A 154 7.91 -15.54 -4.45
N THR A 155 8.89 -14.68 -4.14
CA THR A 155 9.53 -13.76 -5.09
C THR A 155 11.00 -14.14 -5.35
N PRO A 156 11.66 -13.67 -6.42
CA PRO A 156 11.07 -13.05 -7.58
C PRO A 156 10.17 -14.02 -8.35
N PHE A 157 9.16 -13.49 -9.03
CA PHE A 157 8.19 -14.24 -9.81
C PHE A 157 7.85 -13.47 -11.08
N VAL A 158 7.62 -14.17 -12.19
CA VAL A 158 7.17 -13.55 -13.45
C VAL A 158 5.74 -13.98 -13.71
N PHE A 159 4.83 -13.02 -13.61
CA PHE A 159 3.43 -13.21 -13.96
C PHE A 159 3.21 -12.87 -15.44
N GLU A 160 2.52 -13.74 -16.17
CA GLU A 160 2.03 -13.47 -17.51
C GLU A 160 0.51 -13.30 -17.44
N GLY A 161 0.04 -12.12 -17.85
CA GLY A 161 -1.34 -11.69 -17.65
C GLY A 161 -1.83 -10.77 -18.74
N GLU A 162 -3.10 -10.39 -18.66
CA GLU A 162 -3.73 -9.49 -19.62
C GLU A 162 -3.06 -8.11 -19.63
N LYS A 163 -3.13 -7.41 -20.76
CA LYS A 163 -2.69 -6.02 -20.87
C LYS A 163 -3.75 -5.15 -20.21
N GLY A 164 -3.35 -4.35 -19.23
CA GLY A 164 -4.26 -3.45 -18.54
C GLY A 164 -3.71 -3.03 -17.18
N GLU A 165 -4.54 -2.37 -16.40
CA GLU A 165 -4.29 -2.20 -14.98
C GLU A 165 -4.69 -3.46 -14.22
N HIS A 166 -3.85 -3.85 -13.27
CA HIS A 166 -4.03 -4.98 -12.38
C HIS A 166 -3.75 -4.54 -10.96
N GLU A 167 -4.39 -5.18 -9.99
CA GLU A 167 -4.08 -5.00 -8.59
C GLU A 167 -2.96 -5.96 -8.18
N LEU A 168 -1.80 -5.42 -7.81
CA LEU A 168 -0.70 -6.16 -7.21
C LEU A 168 -0.78 -6.05 -5.68
N LEU A 169 -0.78 -7.19 -5.01
CA LEU A 169 -0.63 -7.29 -3.56
C LEU A 169 0.51 -8.25 -3.24
N VAL A 170 1.46 -7.81 -2.40
CA VAL A 170 2.59 -8.62 -1.94
C VAL A 170 2.55 -8.70 -0.41
N LYS A 171 2.71 -9.91 0.13
CA LYS A 171 2.63 -10.20 1.57
C LYS A 171 3.82 -11.00 2.05
N ALA A 172 4.24 -10.78 3.30
CA ALA A 172 5.20 -11.65 3.99
C ALA A 172 4.91 -11.64 5.50
N ASP A 173 5.19 -12.75 6.18
CA ASP A 173 4.94 -12.88 7.63
C ASP A 173 5.78 -11.85 8.42
N GLY A 174 5.12 -11.04 9.26
CA GLY A 174 5.75 -9.98 10.05
C GLY A 174 5.99 -8.67 9.27
N TYR A 175 5.43 -8.53 8.07
CA TYR A 175 5.54 -7.33 7.24
C TYR A 175 4.15 -6.77 6.91
N ALA A 176 4.05 -5.44 6.80
CA ALA A 176 2.85 -4.80 6.31
C ALA A 176 2.61 -5.16 4.84
N ASP A 177 1.36 -5.45 4.50
CA ASP A 177 0.92 -5.72 3.12
C ASP A 177 1.23 -4.53 2.20
N GLU A 178 1.85 -4.80 1.04
CA GLU A 178 2.09 -3.79 0.01
C GLU A 178 1.13 -4.00 -1.16
N LYS A 179 0.21 -3.05 -1.34
CA LYS A 179 -0.85 -3.07 -2.36
C LYS A 179 -0.72 -1.89 -3.32
N ARG A 180 -0.80 -2.12 -4.64
CA ARG A 180 -0.77 -1.05 -5.66
C ARG A 180 -1.37 -1.48 -6.99
N ALA A 181 -1.84 -0.50 -7.77
CA ALA A 181 -2.15 -0.73 -9.18
C ALA A 181 -0.86 -0.83 -10.01
N VAL A 182 -0.81 -1.79 -10.94
CA VAL A 182 0.30 -1.97 -11.89
C VAL A 182 -0.26 -2.09 -13.31
N LYS A 183 0.45 -1.54 -14.29
CA LYS A 183 0.03 -1.59 -15.68
C LYS A 183 0.87 -2.56 -16.49
N ILE A 184 0.26 -3.65 -16.96
CA ILE A 184 0.91 -4.64 -17.81
C ILE A 184 0.87 -4.15 -19.27
N PRO A 185 2.03 -3.98 -19.93
CA PRO A 185 2.08 -3.51 -21.32
C PRO A 185 1.76 -4.63 -22.32
N ALA A 186 1.31 -4.27 -23.52
CA ALA A 186 1.04 -5.24 -24.59
C ALA A 186 2.35 -5.85 -25.11
N ASN A 187 2.46 -7.18 -25.07
CA ASN A 187 3.64 -7.96 -25.51
C ASN A 187 4.97 -7.47 -24.90
N GLY A 188 4.90 -6.75 -23.78
CA GLY A 188 6.06 -6.17 -23.11
C GLY A 188 6.21 -6.72 -21.71
N THR A 189 7.32 -6.35 -21.08
CA THR A 189 7.59 -6.69 -19.68
C THR A 189 7.74 -5.42 -18.87
N VAL A 190 7.06 -5.36 -17.73
CA VAL A 190 7.32 -4.36 -16.69
C VAL A 190 7.99 -5.03 -15.50
N LYS A 191 9.00 -4.37 -14.91
CA LYS A 191 9.71 -4.85 -13.73
C LYS A 191 9.31 -4.02 -12.52
N ILE A 192 8.91 -4.69 -11.44
CA ILE A 192 8.51 -4.07 -10.19
C ILE A 192 9.34 -4.68 -9.06
N THR A 193 9.91 -3.81 -8.23
CA THR A 193 10.51 -4.19 -6.95
C THR A 193 9.64 -3.63 -5.82
N VAL A 194 9.20 -4.52 -4.95
CA VAL A 194 8.35 -4.19 -3.80
C VAL A 194 9.19 -4.18 -2.54
N ASN A 195 9.17 -3.07 -1.81
CA ASN A 195 9.83 -2.94 -0.53
C ASN A 195 8.79 -3.15 0.57
N LEU A 196 8.77 -4.35 1.15
CA LEU A 196 7.95 -4.67 2.31
C LEU A 196 8.63 -4.13 3.57
N ASN A 197 7.86 -3.40 4.37
CA ASN A 197 8.31 -2.91 5.67
C ASN A 197 7.72 -3.76 6.77
N VAL A 198 8.45 -3.92 7.87
CA VAL A 198 7.96 -4.67 9.05
C VAL A 198 6.61 -4.09 9.47
N GLU A 199 5.68 -4.97 9.81
CA GLU A 199 4.35 -4.58 10.27
C GLU A 199 4.49 -3.59 11.43
N GLY A 200 3.88 -2.41 11.28
CA GLY A 200 4.04 -1.31 12.22
C GLY A 200 5.04 -0.22 11.84
N SER A 201 5.76 -0.26 10.71
CA SER A 201 6.60 0.89 10.32
C SER A 201 5.76 2.10 9.85
N LEU A 202 6.00 3.28 10.41
CA LEU A 202 5.45 4.55 9.94
C LEU A 202 6.06 4.95 8.59
N LYS A 203 5.22 5.45 7.67
CA LYS A 203 5.68 6.09 6.43
C LYS A 203 5.00 7.44 6.25
N VAL A 204 5.79 8.49 6.08
CA VAL A 204 5.32 9.84 5.73
C VAL A 204 6.02 10.27 4.45
N GLY A 205 5.25 10.35 3.35
CA GLY A 205 5.82 10.55 2.02
C GLY A 205 6.79 9.41 1.63
N ASN A 206 8.05 9.77 1.38
CA ASN A 206 9.11 8.81 1.04
C ASN A 206 10.00 8.44 2.25
N VAL A 207 9.68 8.93 3.46
CA VAL A 207 10.44 8.65 4.67
C VAL A 207 9.76 7.52 5.44
N SER A 208 10.52 6.46 5.72
CA SER A 208 10.10 5.35 6.57
C SER A 208 10.70 5.50 7.97
N TYR A 209 9.96 5.08 8.98
CA TYR A 209 10.36 5.05 10.38
C TYR A 209 10.01 3.70 10.97
N GLY A 210 11.04 2.92 11.31
CA GLY A 210 10.89 1.57 11.83
C GLY A 210 10.38 1.59 13.27
N GLU A 211 9.48 0.68 13.60
CA GLU A 211 8.91 0.52 14.94
C GLU A 211 9.13 -0.93 15.42
N ILE A 212 9.19 -1.10 16.73
CA ILE A 212 9.33 -2.39 17.41
C ILE A 212 8.10 -2.58 18.30
N ALA A 213 7.39 -3.68 18.08
CA ALA A 213 6.30 -4.11 18.95
C ALA A 213 6.86 -4.80 20.20
N VAL A 214 6.51 -4.26 21.37
CA VAL A 214 6.81 -4.84 22.67
C VAL A 214 5.52 -5.43 23.25
N GLN A 215 5.55 -6.73 23.52
CA GLN A 215 4.44 -7.45 24.16
C GLN A 215 4.39 -7.12 25.65
N ASN A 216 3.34 -7.58 26.35
CA ASN A 216 3.26 -7.42 27.80
C ASN A 216 4.52 -7.98 28.47
N VAL A 217 5.16 -7.17 29.31
CA VAL A 217 6.43 -7.54 29.95
C VAL A 217 6.51 -7.01 31.36
N SER A 218 7.15 -7.78 32.24
CA SER A 218 7.57 -7.32 33.56
C SER A 218 9.08 -7.24 33.63
N PHE A 219 9.62 -6.16 34.22
CA PHE A 219 11.05 -6.00 34.42
C PHE A 219 11.36 -5.22 35.69
N SER A 220 12.59 -5.36 36.19
CA SER A 220 13.10 -4.56 37.30
C SER A 220 13.65 -3.24 36.77
N MET A 221 12.95 -2.15 37.05
CA MET A 221 13.33 -0.78 36.69
C MET A 221 14.23 -0.16 37.76
N GLY A 222 15.18 0.66 37.33
CA GLY A 222 16.12 1.37 38.21
C GLY A 222 17.45 0.66 38.43
N ASP A 223 18.26 1.31 39.26
CA ASP A 223 19.60 0.90 39.72
C ASP A 223 19.91 1.59 41.05
N ASN A 224 20.19 0.80 42.09
CA ASN A 224 20.45 1.30 43.44
C ASN A 224 21.80 2.04 43.57
N SER A 225 22.64 1.99 42.54
CA SER A 225 23.93 2.68 42.48
C SER A 225 23.79 4.19 42.21
N PHE A 226 22.62 4.65 41.72
CA PHE A 226 22.36 6.06 41.43
C PHE A 226 21.27 6.63 42.32
N TYR A 227 21.47 7.85 42.82
CA TYR A 227 20.53 8.51 43.75
C TYR A 227 19.11 8.65 43.19
N TYR A 228 18.97 8.95 41.89
CA TYR A 228 17.67 9.06 41.23
C TYR A 228 17.20 7.76 40.59
N GLY A 229 18.09 6.78 40.41
CA GLY A 229 17.77 5.45 39.87
C GLY A 229 17.21 4.48 40.91
N ARG A 230 17.11 4.88 42.18
CA ARG A 230 16.62 4.03 43.28
C ARG A 230 15.16 4.36 43.68
N PRO A 231 14.45 3.39 44.30
CA PRO A 231 14.84 1.98 44.43
C PRO A 231 14.66 1.23 43.11
N VAL A 232 15.40 0.13 42.96
CA VAL A 232 15.03 -0.89 41.98
C VAL A 232 13.64 -1.43 42.35
N HIS A 233 12.71 -1.45 41.40
CA HIS A 233 11.32 -1.86 41.62
C HIS A 233 10.75 -2.58 40.40
N ALA A 234 9.72 -3.40 40.62
CA ALA A 234 9.07 -4.14 39.53
C ALA A 234 8.08 -3.24 38.78
N VAL A 235 8.14 -3.29 37.45
CA VAL A 235 7.23 -2.60 36.54
C VAL A 235 6.62 -3.61 35.57
N GLN A 236 5.32 -3.50 35.33
CA GLN A 236 4.62 -4.25 34.28
C GLN A 236 4.20 -3.30 33.16
N LEU A 237 4.71 -3.50 31.95
CA LEU A 237 4.33 -2.72 30.78
C LEU A 237 3.21 -3.44 30.00
N ARG A 238 2.14 -2.71 29.66
CA ARG A 238 1.16 -3.13 28.65
C ARG A 238 1.82 -3.19 27.26
N PRO A 239 1.25 -3.91 26.28
CA PRO A 239 1.77 -3.90 24.92
C PRO A 239 1.83 -2.49 24.32
N PHE A 240 2.91 -2.17 23.62
CA PHE A 240 3.12 -0.88 22.96
C PHE A 240 4.06 -1.07 21.76
N ASN A 241 4.11 -0.08 20.87
CA ASN A 241 5.16 0.05 19.87
C ASN A 241 6.09 1.20 20.24
N ILE A 242 7.36 1.07 19.87
CA ILE A 242 8.35 2.13 20.03
C ILE A 242 9.24 2.22 18.79
N GLY A 243 9.64 3.44 18.43
CA GLY A 243 10.55 3.67 17.33
C GLY A 243 11.88 2.97 17.53
N LYS A 244 12.31 2.25 16.49
CA LYS A 244 13.60 1.55 16.43
C LYS A 244 14.76 2.53 16.63
N ALA A 245 14.67 3.70 16.03
CA ALA A 245 15.61 4.80 16.14
C ALA A 245 14.91 6.11 16.60
N MET A 246 15.70 7.13 16.94
CA MET A 246 15.20 8.49 17.14
C MET A 246 14.55 9.05 15.86
N VAL A 247 13.69 10.05 16.01
CA VAL A 247 13.11 10.76 14.86
C VAL A 247 14.22 11.37 14.02
N SER A 248 14.23 11.10 12.72
CA SER A 248 15.24 11.67 11.81
C SER A 248 14.91 13.12 11.45
N ALA A 249 15.93 13.90 11.10
CA ALA A 249 15.78 15.24 10.52
C ALA A 249 14.90 15.21 9.24
N SER A 250 14.99 14.13 8.46
CA SER A 250 14.16 13.93 7.27
C SER A 250 12.69 13.67 7.62
N LEU A 251 12.41 12.87 8.66
CA LEU A 251 11.05 12.62 9.13
C LEU A 251 10.46 13.89 9.73
N TRP A 252 11.23 14.61 10.55
CA TRP A 252 10.89 15.94 11.07
C TRP A 252 10.44 16.86 9.94
N LYS A 253 11.30 17.08 8.94
CA LYS A 253 10.99 17.93 7.78
C LYS A 253 9.76 17.44 7.02
N SER A 254 9.56 16.12 6.88
CA SER A 254 8.40 15.58 6.17
C SER A 254 7.07 15.82 6.90
N VAL A 255 7.09 15.97 8.23
CA VAL A 255 5.90 16.23 9.05
C VAL A 255 5.70 17.73 9.25
N MET A 256 6.76 18.44 9.64
CA MET A 256 6.73 19.87 9.98
C MET A 256 6.83 20.79 8.77
N GLY A 257 7.26 20.27 7.61
CA GLY A 257 7.49 21.03 6.38
C GLY A 257 8.91 21.61 6.27
N GLU A 258 9.49 22.02 7.39
CA GLU A 258 10.83 22.59 7.47
C GLU A 258 11.64 22.07 8.67
N ILE A 259 12.94 22.35 8.65
CA ILE A 259 13.86 22.04 9.75
C ILE A 259 15.00 23.06 9.74
N ASP A 260 15.38 23.57 10.91
CA ASP A 260 16.57 24.39 11.09
C ASP A 260 17.83 23.51 11.00
N GLU A 261 18.88 23.98 10.33
CA GLU A 261 20.16 23.26 10.24
C GLU A 261 20.75 22.91 11.61
N ASN A 262 20.51 23.75 12.63
CA ASN A 262 20.97 23.48 14.00
C ASN A 262 20.25 22.30 14.69
N MET A 263 19.14 21.83 14.10
CA MET A 263 18.37 20.68 14.57
C MET A 263 18.81 19.38 13.91
N ILE A 264 19.80 19.41 13.01
CA ILE A 264 20.32 18.22 12.34
C ILE A 264 21.49 17.66 13.13
N GLY A 265 21.26 16.56 13.84
CA GLY A 265 22.28 15.85 14.61
C GLY A 265 23.30 15.15 13.72
N ALA A 266 24.46 14.82 14.29
CA ALA A 266 25.59 14.23 13.56
C ALA A 266 25.26 12.90 12.85
N ASN A 267 24.23 12.16 13.30
CA ASN A 267 23.78 10.91 12.69
C ASN A 267 22.45 11.08 11.92
N GLY A 268 22.06 12.31 11.60
CA GLY A 268 20.82 12.61 10.87
C GLY A 268 19.55 12.52 11.72
N GLN A 269 19.65 12.33 13.02
CA GLN A 269 18.54 12.47 13.97
C GLN A 269 18.19 13.94 14.21
N VAL A 270 16.94 14.23 14.53
CA VAL A 270 16.57 15.57 14.99
C VAL A 270 17.13 15.79 16.39
N VAL A 271 17.77 16.92 16.64
CA VAL A 271 18.28 17.32 17.97
C VAL A 271 17.89 18.77 18.24
N ASN A 272 18.28 19.31 19.40
CA ASN A 272 18.01 20.69 19.76
C ASN A 272 16.52 21.03 19.75
N VAL A 273 15.69 20.08 20.22
CA VAL A 273 14.23 20.21 20.32
C VAL A 273 13.78 20.40 21.76
N THR A 274 12.84 21.32 21.97
CA THR A 274 12.12 21.44 23.25
C THR A 274 11.06 20.35 23.39
N TYR A 275 10.57 20.13 24.62
CA TYR A 275 9.52 19.15 24.86
C TYR A 275 8.23 19.52 24.10
N SER A 276 7.87 20.82 24.05
CA SER A 276 6.69 21.30 23.31
C SER A 276 6.80 21.03 21.81
N GLN A 277 7.99 21.27 21.22
CA GLN A 277 8.22 21.00 19.80
C GLN A 277 8.05 19.51 19.45
N CYS A 278 8.46 18.60 20.33
CA CYS A 278 8.19 17.17 20.17
C CYS A 278 6.68 16.88 20.12
N LEU A 279 5.89 17.52 20.99
CA LEU A 279 4.43 17.35 21.02
C LEU A 279 3.74 17.94 19.79
N ASP A 280 4.21 19.09 19.30
CA ASP A 280 3.72 19.70 18.06
C ASP A 280 3.97 18.77 16.87
N PHE A 281 5.17 18.21 16.77
CA PHE A 281 5.52 17.19 15.78
C PHE A 281 4.59 15.98 15.86
N ILE A 282 4.38 15.43 17.06
CA ILE A 282 3.52 14.25 17.28
C ILE A 282 2.08 14.57 16.87
N THR A 283 1.57 15.76 17.22
CA THR A 283 0.21 16.20 16.88
C THR A 283 0.02 16.23 15.36
N LEU A 284 0.92 16.89 14.64
CA LEU A 284 0.87 16.96 13.17
C LEU A 284 1.07 15.59 12.51
N LEU A 285 1.93 14.74 13.08
CA LEU A 285 2.13 13.38 12.60
C LEU A 285 0.82 12.57 12.73
N ASN A 286 0.15 12.66 13.86
CA ASN A 286 -1.12 11.98 14.12
C ASN A 286 -2.22 12.48 13.17
N GLU A 287 -2.32 13.78 12.94
CA GLU A 287 -3.27 14.36 11.96
C GLU A 287 -3.02 13.85 10.54
N LYS A 288 -1.75 13.74 10.12
CA LYS A 288 -1.39 13.27 8.77
C LYS A 288 -1.61 11.78 8.57
N THR A 289 -1.50 10.98 9.63
CA THR A 289 -1.45 9.51 9.52
C THR A 289 -2.71 8.83 10.05
N GLY A 290 -3.54 9.54 10.82
CA GLY A 290 -4.65 8.96 11.56
C GLY A 290 -4.23 8.04 12.71
N LYS A 291 -2.93 8.02 13.07
CA LYS A 291 -2.38 7.22 14.17
C LYS A 291 -2.36 7.98 15.48
N SER A 292 -2.01 7.29 16.57
CA SER A 292 -1.94 7.84 17.94
C SER A 292 -0.54 7.67 18.54
N TYR A 293 0.43 8.40 18.00
CA TYR A 293 1.78 8.48 18.55
C TYR A 293 1.84 9.36 19.79
N ARG A 294 2.83 9.08 20.63
CA ARG A 294 3.21 9.80 21.86
C ARG A 294 4.72 9.68 22.09
N LEU A 295 5.23 10.39 23.10
CA LEU A 295 6.54 10.09 23.66
C LEU A 295 6.48 8.78 24.47
N PRO A 296 7.57 7.99 24.53
CA PRO A 296 7.64 6.85 25.43
C PRO A 296 7.57 7.32 26.88
N THR A 297 7.04 6.46 27.74
CA THR A 297 7.26 6.60 29.18
C THR A 297 8.71 6.27 29.52
N GLU A 298 9.19 6.75 30.66
CA GLU A 298 10.51 6.48 31.18
C GLU A 298 10.74 4.97 31.34
N ALA A 299 9.70 4.24 31.78
CA ALA A 299 9.76 2.80 31.97
C ALA A 299 9.83 2.03 30.65
N GLU A 300 9.05 2.43 29.64
CA GLU A 300 9.13 1.87 28.28
C GLU A 300 10.52 2.07 27.69
N TRP A 301 11.07 3.28 27.83
CA TRP A 301 12.40 3.61 27.34
C TRP A 301 13.48 2.75 28.02
N GLU A 302 13.46 2.65 29.35
CA GLU A 302 14.46 1.86 30.09
C GLU A 302 14.39 0.38 29.75
N TYR A 303 13.19 -0.19 29.64
CA TYR A 303 13.01 -1.57 29.24
C TYR A 303 13.66 -1.83 27.88
N CYS A 304 13.37 -0.99 26.89
CA CYS A 304 13.94 -1.10 25.56
C CYS A 304 15.46 -0.91 25.55
N ALA A 305 15.99 0.02 26.35
CA ALA A 305 17.42 0.24 26.48
C ALA A 305 18.14 -0.97 27.09
N LYS A 306 17.60 -1.55 28.18
CA LYS A 306 18.14 -2.76 28.82
C LYS A 306 18.14 -3.97 27.88
N ASN A 307 17.24 -3.99 26.90
CA ASN A 307 17.05 -5.11 25.95
C ASN A 307 17.43 -4.74 24.51
N ALA A 308 18.19 -3.65 24.31
CA ALA A 308 18.41 -3.05 23.00
C ALA A 308 18.91 -4.05 21.94
N GLY A 309 19.91 -4.86 22.27
CA GLY A 309 20.47 -5.86 21.34
C GLY A 309 19.48 -6.98 20.98
N LYS A 310 18.60 -7.38 21.90
CA LYS A 310 17.58 -8.42 21.65
C LYS A 310 16.44 -7.88 20.80
N LEU A 311 16.04 -6.63 21.03
CA LEU A 311 14.95 -5.97 20.32
C LEU A 311 15.38 -5.36 18.99
N GLY A 312 16.69 -5.19 18.77
CA GLY A 312 17.23 -4.49 17.60
C GLY A 312 17.05 -2.98 17.67
N MET A 313 17.06 -2.40 18.88
CA MET A 313 17.00 -0.94 19.07
C MET A 313 18.28 -0.28 18.54
N GLU A 314 18.13 0.90 17.94
CA GLU A 314 19.21 1.71 17.39
C GLU A 314 19.40 2.99 18.22
N ASP A 315 20.67 3.42 18.30
CA ASP A 315 21.11 4.71 18.80
C ASP A 315 20.65 5.13 20.22
N MET A 316 20.27 4.17 21.07
CA MET A 316 19.85 4.39 22.48
C MET A 316 20.86 5.17 23.35
N THR A 317 22.09 5.37 22.86
CA THR A 317 23.24 5.94 23.59
C THR A 317 23.80 7.20 22.94
N LYS A 318 23.24 7.65 21.81
CA LYS A 318 23.81 8.74 21.01
C LYS A 318 23.37 10.12 21.48
N CYS A 319 22.18 10.20 22.07
CA CYS A 319 21.57 11.42 22.57
C CYS A 319 20.84 11.13 23.88
N ARG A 320 20.50 12.22 24.57
CA ARG A 320 19.40 12.24 25.52
C ARG A 320 18.08 12.30 24.76
N GLU A 321 17.05 11.67 25.28
CA GLU A 321 15.76 11.52 24.64
C GLU A 321 14.64 11.90 25.60
N TRP A 322 13.75 12.79 25.16
CA TRP A 322 12.57 13.16 25.92
C TRP A 322 11.66 11.96 26.19
N CYS A 323 11.26 11.79 27.45
CA CYS A 323 10.21 10.88 27.88
C CYS A 323 8.98 11.66 28.35
N SER A 324 7.81 11.04 28.31
CA SER A 324 6.54 11.70 28.66
C SER A 324 6.44 12.09 30.15
N ASP A 325 7.23 11.46 31.02
CA ASP A 325 7.11 11.55 32.47
C ASP A 325 7.58 12.90 33.00
N TRP A 326 6.89 13.39 34.04
CA TRP A 326 7.46 14.39 34.92
C TRP A 326 8.62 13.77 35.72
N PHE A 327 9.69 14.53 35.91
CA PHE A 327 10.81 14.09 36.72
C PHE A 327 10.45 14.11 38.20
N GLY A 328 10.69 12.98 38.86
CA GLY A 328 10.50 12.81 40.30
C GLY A 328 11.08 11.50 40.79
N HIS A 329 11.01 11.27 42.10
CA HIS A 329 11.36 9.97 42.69
C HIS A 329 10.43 8.88 42.15
N TYR A 330 10.98 7.67 42.00
CA TYR A 330 10.14 6.52 41.67
C TYR A 330 9.04 6.37 42.72
N ALA A 331 7.80 6.36 42.24
CA ALA A 331 6.64 6.02 43.04
C ALA A 331 6.64 4.50 43.33
N GLN A 332 5.69 4.04 44.14
CA GLN A 332 5.52 2.61 44.41
C GLN A 332 5.31 1.81 43.11
N SER A 333 5.75 0.55 43.10
CA SER A 333 5.61 -0.41 42.01
C SER A 333 4.20 -0.44 41.41
N GLY A 334 4.08 -0.52 40.08
CA GLY A 334 2.77 -0.51 39.42
C GLY A 334 2.81 -0.75 37.89
N PRO A 335 1.63 -0.90 37.26
CA PRO A 335 1.52 -1.13 35.82
C PRO A 335 1.72 0.17 35.03
N SER A 336 2.60 0.14 34.03
CA SER A 336 2.90 1.22 33.07
C SER A 336 2.98 2.61 33.74
N PRO A 337 3.95 2.83 34.66
CA PRO A 337 4.08 4.10 35.36
C PRO A 337 4.31 5.26 34.39
N GLN A 338 3.69 6.41 34.67
CA GLN A 338 3.80 7.64 33.87
C GLN A 338 4.53 8.76 34.64
N GLY A 339 5.22 8.39 35.72
CA GLY A 339 5.80 9.34 36.67
C GLY A 339 4.75 10.06 37.53
N PRO A 340 5.15 11.12 38.26
CA PRO A 340 4.24 11.95 39.03
C PRO A 340 3.20 12.66 38.15
N ALA A 341 2.01 12.92 38.68
CA ALA A 341 0.93 13.61 37.94
C ALA A 341 1.29 15.06 37.55
N THR A 342 2.18 15.71 38.30
CA THR A 342 2.63 17.09 38.08
C THR A 342 4.13 17.22 38.36
N GLY A 343 4.80 18.17 37.69
CA GLY A 343 6.20 18.46 37.94
C GLY A 343 6.68 19.75 37.28
N PHE A 344 7.95 20.08 37.50
CA PHE A 344 8.61 21.26 36.91
C PHE A 344 9.59 20.89 35.79
N LEU A 345 10.14 19.67 35.82
CA LEU A 345 11.15 19.19 34.88
C LEU A 345 10.65 17.89 34.25
N ARG A 346 10.95 17.66 32.97
CA ARG A 346 10.63 16.41 32.26
C ARG A 346 11.82 15.46 32.30
N VAL A 347 11.54 14.17 32.26
CA VAL A 347 12.57 13.13 32.18
C VAL A 347 13.24 13.18 30.80
N VAL A 348 14.57 13.07 30.80
CA VAL A 348 15.35 12.69 29.63
C VAL A 348 16.17 11.43 29.92
N ARG A 349 16.21 10.50 28.97
CA ARG A 349 16.97 9.24 29.08
C ARG A 349 18.03 9.12 28.01
N GLY A 350 18.97 8.18 28.12
CA GLY A 350 20.10 8.06 27.19
C GLY A 350 21.37 8.68 27.75
N ALA A 351 22.20 9.26 26.89
CA ALA A 351 23.52 9.76 27.28
C ALA A 351 23.84 11.11 26.63
N ASP A 352 24.74 11.88 27.26
CA ASP A 352 25.11 13.25 26.88
C ASP A 352 25.88 13.37 25.53
N GLY A 353 25.91 12.31 24.71
CA GLY A 353 26.50 12.35 23.36
C GLY A 353 27.53 11.24 23.05
N PRO A 354 28.06 11.22 21.81
CA PRO A 354 29.07 10.26 21.37
C PRO A 354 30.37 10.41 22.17
N GLY A 355 30.87 9.30 22.74
CA GLY A 355 32.09 9.25 23.56
C GLY A 355 31.84 9.05 25.06
N SER A 356 30.58 9.04 25.51
CA SER A 356 30.22 8.57 26.84
C SER A 356 30.38 7.05 26.97
N TYR A 357 31.08 6.58 28.00
CA TYR A 357 31.24 5.14 28.25
C TYR A 357 29.88 4.53 28.63
N PHE A 358 29.34 3.66 27.78
CA PHE A 358 28.02 3.05 27.98
C PHE A 358 28.14 1.66 28.61
N THR A 359 27.59 1.49 29.80
CA THR A 359 27.42 0.22 30.51
C THR A 359 25.93 -0.03 30.74
N VAL A 360 25.52 -1.20 31.25
CA VAL A 360 24.10 -1.47 31.59
C VAL A 360 23.54 -0.41 32.56
N SER A 361 24.42 0.19 33.36
CA SER A 361 24.14 1.32 34.25
C SER A 361 23.84 2.64 33.54
N SER A 362 24.17 2.78 32.25
CA SER A 362 23.79 3.92 31.42
C SER A 362 22.34 3.83 30.95
N ALA A 363 21.78 2.62 30.82
CA ALA A 363 20.36 2.42 30.54
C ALA A 363 19.46 2.83 31.74
N THR A 364 20.02 2.84 32.96
CA THR A 364 19.32 3.21 34.19
C THR A 364 19.59 4.65 34.64
N TRP A 365 20.47 5.37 33.94
CA TRP A 365 20.70 6.79 34.19
C TRP A 365 19.44 7.61 33.88
N ARG A 366 19.15 8.57 34.74
CA ARG A 366 17.99 9.46 34.63
C ARG A 366 18.46 10.91 34.60
N GLY A 367 18.08 11.61 33.55
CA GLY A 367 18.26 13.05 33.44
C GLY A 367 16.95 13.79 33.60
N GLN A 368 17.07 15.10 33.78
CA GLN A 368 15.95 16.02 33.94
C GLN A 368 16.26 17.32 33.22
N MET A 369 15.28 17.86 32.52
CA MET A 369 15.43 19.13 31.82
C MET A 369 14.15 19.96 31.92
N ASN A 370 14.33 21.29 31.89
CA ASN A 370 13.19 22.20 31.77
C ASN A 370 12.56 21.98 30.38
N PRO A 371 11.24 21.71 30.29
CA PRO A 371 10.57 21.41 29.02
C PRO A 371 10.66 22.54 27.99
N GLU A 372 10.92 23.79 28.43
CA GLU A 372 11.07 24.97 27.58
C GLU A 372 12.49 25.11 26.99
N LEU A 373 13.45 24.28 27.43
CA LEU A 373 14.83 24.31 26.96
C LEU A 373 15.10 23.19 25.96
N SER A 374 16.01 23.45 25.03
CA SER A 374 16.58 22.47 24.11
C SER A 374 18.09 22.31 24.35
N ALA A 375 18.68 21.22 23.84
CA ALA A 375 20.13 21.05 23.79
C ALA A 375 20.55 20.24 22.57
N LYS A 376 21.78 20.46 22.09
CA LYS A 376 22.32 19.84 20.87
C LYS A 376 22.43 18.32 20.91
N ASP A 377 22.37 17.75 22.10
CA ASP A 377 22.42 16.32 22.38
C ASP A 377 21.06 15.75 22.83
N VAL A 378 19.98 16.54 22.72
CA VAL A 378 18.62 16.12 23.11
C VAL A 378 17.74 15.93 21.88
N SER A 379 17.14 14.74 21.81
CA SER A 379 16.28 14.23 20.74
C SER A 379 15.03 13.57 21.34
N PHE A 380 14.32 12.78 20.55
CA PHE A 380 13.21 11.93 20.99
C PHE A 380 12.96 10.78 20.00
N ARG A 381 12.25 9.76 20.47
CA ARG A 381 11.66 8.70 19.64
C ARG A 381 10.16 8.60 19.88
N LEU A 382 9.45 7.96 18.96
CA LEU A 382 8.01 7.79 19.05
C LEU A 382 7.64 6.51 19.79
N ALA A 383 6.49 6.51 20.45
CA ALA A 383 5.80 5.34 20.95
C ALA A 383 4.32 5.41 20.57
N SER A 384 3.64 4.27 20.53
CA SER A 384 2.19 4.19 20.36
C SER A 384 1.63 3.00 21.15
N ASP A 385 0.37 3.10 21.57
CA ASP A 385 -0.32 1.97 22.19
C ASP A 385 -0.78 1.00 21.09
N ASN A 386 -0.71 -0.30 21.35
CA ASN A 386 -1.18 -1.37 20.44
C ASN A 386 -2.69 -1.58 20.53
#